data_AF-A0A4Q5R7J1-F1
#
_entry.id   AF-A0A4Q5R7J1-F1
#
_cell.length_a   1.000
_cell.length_b   1.000
_cell.length_c   1.000
_cell.angle_alpha   90.00
_cell.angle_beta   90.00
_cell.angle_gamma   90.00
#
_symmetry.space_group_name_H-M   'P 1'
#
loop_
_entity.id
_entity.type
_entity.pdbx_description
1 polymer ?
#
loop_
_entity_poly.entity_id
_entity_poly.type
_entity_poly.pdbx_seq_one_letter_code
_entity_poly.pdbx_strand_id
1 'polypeptide(L)'
;SISRVLSSYEDWHTILDVARDPQVQVFISNTTEVGIALVNEPITGNPPSSFPGKLLAFLYERFKKLGNAIENGTIIIPTELIVDNGKKLQSILNDLAVFNNLEDEFLTWLNTANTFCSSLVDRIVPGKPSAEIKNSIQHKFGYEDELMLMAEVYRLWAIQGDEKVRKVLAFAEADEGVVIEPDIDIYRELKLRMLNGTHTLSCGLAVLAGFETVKDAMSDSNMSEFIASLMLDEIASGIPYHLEPGTASAFGKKVVDRFRNPAIEHKWISITMQYTSKMKMRNVPVLSKYYEDHNTPPQSIALGFAAFVLFMKASKKEGGKFFGELNNKPYPIQDDQAGHLDELWQKHGSKGIVEAVLQDTLLWGTDLSKLPGFSVAVNDHLQALINKGGKQALDQFQQNKVLA
;
A
#
# COMPACT_ATOMS: atom_id res chain seq x y z
N SER A 1 26.76 -1.58 -2.91
CA SER A 1 26.61 -2.63 -3.94
C SER A 1 26.55 -2.06 -5.37
N ILE A 2 26.19 -0.79 -5.59
CA ILE A 2 26.20 -0.19 -6.93
C ILE A 2 27.65 -0.02 -7.41
N SER A 3 28.01 -0.66 -8.52
CA SER A 3 29.34 -0.56 -9.15
C SER A 3 29.36 0.34 -10.39
N ARG A 4 28.21 0.55 -11.03
CA ARG A 4 28.06 1.37 -12.24
C ARG A 4 26.64 1.91 -12.39
N VAL A 5 26.51 3.11 -12.96
CA VAL A 5 25.23 3.72 -13.37
C VAL A 5 25.35 4.07 -14.85
N LEU A 6 24.36 3.72 -15.66
CA LEU A 6 24.30 4.00 -17.09
C LEU A 6 22.98 4.70 -17.44
N SER A 7 23.05 5.72 -18.28
CA SER A 7 21.88 6.42 -18.80
C SER A 7 21.38 5.69 -20.04
N SER A 8 20.10 5.30 -20.08
CA SER A 8 19.55 4.66 -21.29
C SER A 8 19.58 5.55 -22.54
N TYR A 9 19.63 6.87 -22.36
CA TYR A 9 19.68 7.82 -23.47
C TYR A 9 21.09 8.00 -24.05
N GLU A 10 22.13 7.83 -23.23
CA GLU A 10 23.52 8.08 -23.62
C GLU A 10 24.29 6.78 -23.85
N ASP A 11 23.97 5.73 -23.07
CA ASP A 11 24.76 4.51 -22.95
C ASP A 11 24.02 3.27 -23.48
N TRP A 12 23.02 3.41 -24.36
CA TRP A 12 22.18 2.29 -24.79
C TRP A 12 22.96 1.12 -25.38
N HIS A 13 23.98 1.39 -26.20
CA HIS A 13 24.85 0.34 -26.74
C HIS A 13 25.61 -0.39 -25.64
N THR A 14 26.12 0.32 -24.64
CA THR A 14 26.78 -0.29 -23.49
C THR A 14 25.80 -1.11 -22.65
N ILE A 15 24.54 -0.68 -22.54
CA ILE A 15 23.47 -1.48 -21.90
C ILE A 15 23.21 -2.76 -22.71
N LEU A 16 23.17 -2.71 -24.04
CA LEU A 16 23.03 -3.91 -24.88
C LEU A 16 24.26 -4.82 -24.82
N ASP A 17 25.47 -4.29 -24.64
CA ASP A 17 26.66 -5.11 -24.43
C ASP A 17 26.57 -5.92 -23.13
N VAL A 18 25.93 -5.37 -22.08
CA VAL A 18 25.65 -6.10 -20.82
C VAL A 18 24.69 -7.27 -21.06
N ALA A 19 23.78 -7.17 -22.03
CA ALA A 19 22.87 -8.27 -22.36
C ALA A 19 23.60 -9.55 -22.80
N ARG A 20 24.81 -9.38 -23.32
CA ARG A 20 25.68 -10.46 -23.80
C ARG A 20 26.49 -11.11 -22.68
N ASP A 21 26.43 -10.60 -21.45
CA ASP A 21 27.19 -11.17 -20.33
C ASP A 21 26.37 -12.28 -19.65
N PRO A 22 26.80 -13.56 -19.71
CA PRO A 22 26.08 -14.66 -19.06
C PRO A 22 26.05 -14.53 -17.53
N GLN A 23 26.91 -13.71 -16.91
CA GLN A 23 26.90 -13.47 -15.46
C GLN A 23 25.72 -12.60 -15.00
N VAL A 24 25.03 -11.91 -15.92
CA VAL A 24 23.82 -11.15 -15.60
C VAL A 24 22.65 -12.12 -15.45
N GLN A 25 22.28 -12.41 -14.20
CA GLN A 25 21.25 -13.40 -13.87
C GLN A 25 19.93 -12.77 -13.40
N VAL A 26 19.92 -11.50 -12.97
CA VAL A 26 18.78 -10.87 -12.31
C VAL A 26 18.50 -9.49 -12.89
N PHE A 27 17.24 -9.22 -13.22
CA PHE A 27 16.69 -7.90 -13.49
C PHE A 27 15.78 -7.47 -12.36
N ILE A 28 16.01 -6.26 -11.84
CA ILE A 28 15.13 -5.62 -10.86
C ILE A 28 14.72 -4.27 -11.46
N SER A 29 13.43 -3.95 -11.44
CA SER A 29 12.92 -2.66 -11.92
C SER A 29 12.15 -1.92 -10.85
N ASN A 30 12.25 -0.59 -10.88
CA ASN A 30 11.33 0.31 -10.20
C ASN A 30 11.13 1.55 -11.09
N THR A 31 10.09 1.52 -11.90
CA THR A 31 9.77 2.53 -12.91
C THR A 31 8.45 3.25 -12.61
N THR A 32 8.01 3.20 -11.34
CA THR A 32 6.67 3.62 -10.88
C THR A 32 5.53 2.79 -11.50
N GLU A 33 4.30 2.95 -11.00
CA GLU A 33 3.13 2.20 -11.44
C GLU A 33 2.79 2.43 -12.93
N VAL A 34 3.17 3.59 -13.48
CA VAL A 34 2.95 3.91 -14.90
C VAL A 34 4.03 3.31 -15.83
N GLY A 35 5.14 2.83 -15.27
CA GLY A 35 6.26 2.29 -16.04
C GLY A 35 5.98 0.91 -16.64
N ILE A 36 5.11 0.10 -16.02
CA ILE A 36 4.62 -1.17 -16.57
C ILE A 36 3.32 -0.91 -17.35
N ALA A 37 3.51 -0.43 -18.59
CA ALA A 37 2.44 -0.16 -19.53
C ALA A 37 2.82 -0.64 -20.93
N LEU A 38 1.84 -1.14 -21.67
CA LEU A 38 2.03 -1.50 -23.08
C LEU A 38 2.11 -0.23 -23.92
N VAL A 39 3.22 -0.05 -24.64
CA VAL A 39 3.41 0.97 -25.66
C VAL A 39 3.87 0.27 -26.93
N ASN A 40 3.01 0.19 -27.94
CA ASN A 40 3.36 -0.45 -29.21
C ASN A 40 4.46 0.35 -29.93
N GLU A 41 5.70 -0.09 -29.77
CA GLU A 41 6.89 0.59 -30.27
C GLU A 41 7.93 -0.41 -30.81
N PRO A 42 8.78 0.01 -31.77
CA PRO A 42 9.85 -0.84 -32.28
C PRO A 42 10.97 -1.00 -31.24
N ILE A 43 11.43 -2.23 -31.03
CA ILE A 43 12.59 -2.51 -30.15
C ILE A 43 13.94 -2.16 -30.79
N THR A 44 13.94 -1.85 -32.08
CA THR A 44 15.11 -1.42 -32.86
C THR A 44 15.38 0.09 -32.75
N GLY A 45 14.53 0.84 -32.04
CA GLY A 45 14.77 2.24 -31.67
C GLY A 45 15.83 2.35 -30.59
N ASN A 46 16.76 3.29 -30.71
CA ASN A 46 17.92 3.41 -29.83
C ASN A 46 17.76 4.62 -28.88
N PRO A 47 17.31 4.44 -27.62
CA PRO A 47 16.62 3.28 -27.02
C PRO A 47 15.08 3.29 -27.26
N PRO A 48 14.35 2.19 -27.02
CA PRO A 48 12.89 2.24 -26.91
C PRO A 48 12.44 3.19 -25.80
N SER A 49 11.26 3.79 -25.95
CA SER A 49 10.75 4.82 -25.03
C SER A 49 10.24 4.23 -23.71
N SER A 50 9.51 3.12 -23.73
CA SER A 50 8.97 2.49 -22.52
C SER A 50 9.98 1.56 -21.84
N PHE A 51 9.76 1.27 -20.56
CA PHE A 51 10.56 0.27 -19.86
C PHE A 51 10.37 -1.15 -20.44
N PRO A 52 9.14 -1.63 -20.71
CA PRO A 52 8.94 -2.93 -21.35
C PRO A 52 9.64 -3.03 -22.71
N GLY A 53 9.59 -1.98 -23.53
CA GLY A 53 10.31 -1.93 -24.81
C GLY A 53 11.82 -2.07 -24.65
N LYS A 54 12.42 -1.35 -23.69
CA LYS A 54 13.86 -1.46 -23.37
C LYS A 54 14.22 -2.87 -22.89
N LEU A 55 13.43 -3.45 -21.99
CA LEU A 55 13.67 -4.80 -21.47
C LEU A 55 13.54 -5.85 -22.58
N LEU A 56 12.55 -5.73 -23.46
CA LEU A 56 12.40 -6.63 -24.61
C LEU A 56 13.61 -6.56 -25.55
N ALA A 57 14.06 -5.36 -25.90
CA ALA A 57 15.24 -5.16 -26.73
C ALA A 57 16.50 -5.79 -26.10
N PHE A 58 16.67 -5.63 -24.79
CA PHE A 58 17.76 -6.24 -24.03
C PHE A 58 17.69 -7.77 -24.08
N LEU A 59 16.53 -8.36 -23.77
CA LEU A 59 16.34 -9.81 -23.77
C LEU A 59 16.50 -10.41 -25.17
N TYR A 60 16.07 -9.69 -26.21
CA TYR A 60 16.27 -10.10 -27.60
C TYR A 60 17.76 -10.09 -27.97
N GLU A 61 18.51 -9.03 -27.66
CA GLU A 61 19.96 -9.00 -27.88
C GLU A 61 20.67 -10.16 -27.16
N ARG A 62 20.28 -10.42 -25.91
CA ARG A 62 20.78 -11.57 -25.15
C ARG A 62 20.53 -12.89 -25.86
N PHE A 63 19.29 -13.12 -26.30
CA PHE A 63 18.91 -14.32 -27.05
C PHE A 63 19.72 -14.47 -28.34
N LYS A 64 19.90 -13.38 -29.11
CA LYS A 64 20.68 -13.43 -30.37
C LYS A 64 22.15 -13.74 -30.15
N LYS A 65 22.72 -13.38 -29.00
CA LYS A 65 24.15 -13.51 -28.72
C LYS A 65 24.51 -14.76 -27.94
N LEU A 66 23.69 -15.16 -26.99
CA LEU A 66 23.93 -16.33 -26.15
C LEU A 66 23.18 -17.57 -26.61
N GLY A 67 22.13 -17.41 -27.43
CA GLY A 67 21.26 -18.49 -27.86
C GLY A 67 20.13 -18.79 -26.87
N ASN A 68 19.34 -19.80 -27.22
CA ASN A 68 18.06 -20.14 -26.57
C ASN A 68 18.18 -21.12 -25.39
N ALA A 69 19.38 -21.36 -24.86
CA ALA A 69 19.57 -22.29 -23.75
C ALA A 69 18.91 -21.75 -22.45
N ILE A 70 18.40 -22.65 -21.60
CA ILE A 70 17.63 -22.28 -20.39
C ILE A 70 18.51 -21.49 -19.40
N GLU A 71 19.79 -21.84 -19.31
CA GLU A 71 20.80 -21.17 -18.49
C GLU A 71 21.09 -19.72 -18.91
N ASN A 72 20.75 -19.35 -20.15
CA ASN A 72 20.87 -17.99 -20.62
C ASN A 72 19.67 -17.12 -20.20
N GLY A 73 18.59 -17.70 -19.68
CA GLY A 73 17.47 -16.94 -19.15
C GLY A 73 17.84 -16.15 -17.88
N THR A 74 16.94 -15.27 -17.46
CA THR A 74 17.15 -14.42 -16.28
C THR A 74 15.94 -14.42 -15.35
N ILE A 75 16.17 -14.09 -14.07
CA ILE A 75 15.13 -13.83 -13.09
C ILE A 75 14.75 -12.35 -13.18
N ILE A 76 13.49 -12.04 -13.45
CA ILE A 76 12.99 -10.67 -13.65
C ILE A 76 12.01 -10.34 -12.54
N ILE A 77 12.32 -9.30 -11.76
CA ILE A 77 11.63 -8.94 -10.52
C ILE A 77 11.21 -7.47 -10.56
N PRO A 78 10.05 -7.14 -11.14
CA PRO A 78 9.48 -5.80 -11.01
C PRO A 78 9.12 -5.51 -9.56
N THR A 79 9.40 -4.28 -9.11
CA THR A 79 9.08 -3.78 -7.75
C THR A 79 8.08 -2.63 -7.77
N GLU A 80 7.51 -2.33 -8.94
CA GLU A 80 6.40 -1.40 -9.13
C GLU A 80 5.18 -1.87 -8.33
N LEU A 81 4.43 -0.93 -7.72
CA LEU A 81 3.28 -1.22 -6.85
C LEU A 81 2.02 -1.61 -7.63
N ILE A 82 2.12 -2.67 -8.42
CA ILE A 82 1.05 -3.23 -9.25
C ILE A 82 0.83 -4.67 -8.81
N VAL A 83 -0.43 -5.07 -8.64
CA VAL A 83 -0.79 -6.46 -8.36
C VAL A 83 -0.33 -7.34 -9.54
N ASP A 84 0.28 -8.49 -9.23
CA ASP A 84 0.83 -9.40 -10.22
C ASP A 84 1.79 -8.72 -11.23
N ASN A 85 2.61 -7.76 -10.76
CA ASN A 85 3.54 -7.00 -11.61
C ASN A 85 4.44 -7.87 -12.50
N GLY A 86 4.89 -9.04 -12.02
CA GLY A 86 5.67 -10.01 -12.79
C GLY A 86 4.90 -10.57 -13.98
N LYS A 87 3.69 -11.11 -13.71
CA LYS A 87 2.80 -11.65 -14.76
C LYS A 87 2.37 -10.57 -15.76
N LYS A 88 2.07 -9.36 -15.26
CA LYS A 88 1.68 -8.22 -16.11
C LYS A 88 2.81 -7.81 -17.03
N LEU A 89 4.05 -7.70 -16.52
CA LEU A 89 5.21 -7.40 -17.33
C LEU A 89 5.44 -8.49 -18.39
N GLN A 90 5.37 -9.78 -18.00
CA GLN A 90 5.50 -10.90 -18.95
C GLN A 90 4.47 -10.82 -20.08
N SER A 91 3.20 -10.55 -19.76
CA SER A 91 2.15 -10.38 -20.78
C SER A 91 2.48 -9.24 -21.75
N ILE A 92 2.90 -8.09 -21.23
CA ILE A 92 3.27 -6.94 -22.06
C ILE A 92 4.45 -7.26 -22.97
N LEU A 93 5.48 -7.98 -22.47
CA LEU A 93 6.62 -8.36 -23.30
C LEU A 93 6.22 -9.34 -24.41
N ASN A 94 5.30 -10.26 -24.15
CA ASN A 94 4.75 -11.15 -25.18
C ASN A 94 3.99 -10.36 -26.26
N ASP A 95 3.11 -9.43 -25.86
CA ASP A 95 2.37 -8.58 -26.80
C ASP A 95 3.33 -7.73 -27.67
N LEU A 96 4.39 -7.17 -27.06
CA LEU A 96 5.40 -6.40 -27.77
C LEU A 96 6.27 -7.26 -28.69
N ALA A 97 6.60 -8.49 -28.29
CA ALA A 97 7.35 -9.42 -29.13
C ALA A 97 6.57 -9.78 -30.41
N VAL A 98 5.25 -9.99 -30.27
CA VAL A 98 4.35 -10.19 -31.41
C VAL A 98 4.27 -8.93 -32.27
N PHE A 99 4.09 -7.75 -31.67
CA PHE A 99 4.07 -6.47 -32.40
C PHE A 99 5.34 -6.24 -33.23
N ASN A 100 6.50 -6.64 -32.69
CA ASN A 100 7.80 -6.52 -33.36
C ASN A 100 8.11 -7.66 -34.34
N ASN A 101 7.20 -8.62 -34.53
CA ASN A 101 7.39 -9.80 -35.39
C ASN A 101 8.65 -10.62 -35.03
N LEU A 102 8.93 -10.79 -33.73
CA LEU A 102 10.08 -11.59 -33.28
C LEU A 102 9.83 -13.09 -33.50
N GLU A 103 10.89 -13.86 -33.73
CA GLU A 103 10.80 -15.28 -34.04
C GLU A 103 10.13 -16.14 -32.92
N ASP A 104 9.37 -17.18 -33.31
CA ASP A 104 8.70 -18.10 -32.37
C ASP A 104 9.65 -18.76 -31.37
N GLU A 105 10.90 -18.97 -31.78
CA GLU A 105 11.97 -19.48 -30.93
C GLU A 105 12.29 -18.51 -29.79
N PHE A 106 12.30 -17.20 -30.06
CA PHE A 106 12.48 -16.18 -29.03
C PHE A 106 11.27 -16.12 -28.09
N LEU A 107 10.04 -16.19 -28.60
CA LEU A 107 8.82 -16.23 -27.77
C LEU A 107 8.83 -17.45 -26.84
N THR A 108 9.25 -18.61 -27.35
CA THR A 108 9.39 -19.83 -26.55
C THR A 108 10.44 -19.64 -25.47
N TRP A 109 11.62 -19.12 -25.82
CA TRP A 109 12.69 -18.83 -24.86
C TRP A 109 12.29 -17.79 -23.80
N LEU A 110 11.61 -16.72 -24.19
CA LEU A 110 11.11 -15.68 -23.30
C LEU A 110 10.26 -16.28 -22.18
N ASN A 111 9.40 -17.24 -22.50
CA ASN A 111 8.46 -17.83 -21.55
C ASN A 111 9.00 -19.06 -20.80
N THR A 112 10.08 -19.69 -21.26
CA THR A 112 10.59 -20.95 -20.68
C THR A 112 11.93 -20.80 -19.98
N ALA A 113 12.81 -19.91 -20.45
CA ALA A 113 14.13 -19.70 -19.85
C ALA A 113 14.10 -18.59 -18.79
N ASN A 114 13.27 -17.56 -18.98
CA ASN A 114 13.14 -16.42 -18.06
C ASN A 114 12.06 -16.68 -17.02
N THR A 115 12.26 -16.13 -15.82
CA THR A 115 11.33 -16.29 -14.70
C THR A 115 10.87 -14.92 -14.23
N PHE A 116 9.59 -14.62 -14.45
CA PHE A 116 8.97 -13.36 -14.05
C PHE A 116 8.37 -13.50 -12.65
N CYS A 117 9.04 -12.95 -11.66
CA CYS A 117 8.64 -13.02 -10.26
C CYS A 117 7.78 -11.81 -9.94
N SER A 118 6.49 -12.02 -9.65
CA SER A 118 5.71 -10.96 -9.00
C SER A 118 6.34 -10.62 -7.65
N SER A 119 6.36 -9.35 -7.27
CA SER A 119 6.93 -8.95 -5.98
C SER A 119 6.13 -7.86 -5.28
N LEU A 120 6.24 -7.83 -3.95
CA LEU A 120 5.69 -6.80 -3.07
C LEU A 120 6.83 -6.18 -2.28
N VAL A 121 7.00 -4.87 -2.43
CA VAL A 121 7.91 -4.07 -1.61
C VAL A 121 7.15 -3.24 -0.57
N ASP A 122 7.73 -3.10 0.61
CA ASP A 122 7.23 -2.20 1.65
C ASP A 122 8.35 -1.58 2.46
N ARG A 123 8.60 -0.30 2.22
CA ARG A 123 9.49 0.56 3.00
C ARG A 123 9.15 2.01 2.74
N ILE A 124 8.94 2.78 3.79
CA ILE A 124 8.78 4.24 3.68
C ILE A 124 10.15 4.87 3.44
N VAL A 125 10.27 5.60 2.33
CA VAL A 125 11.46 6.35 1.92
C VAL A 125 11.04 7.80 1.65
N PRO A 126 11.09 8.71 2.64
CA PRO A 126 10.65 10.10 2.47
C PRO A 126 11.47 10.92 1.48
N GLY A 127 12.66 10.42 1.09
CA GLY A 127 13.57 11.10 0.18
C GLY A 127 14.77 11.72 0.91
N LYS A 128 15.26 12.85 0.39
CA LYS A 128 16.40 13.56 0.98
C LYS A 128 16.04 14.13 2.36
N PRO A 129 16.93 14.05 3.36
CA PRO A 129 16.75 14.76 4.63
C PRO A 129 16.67 16.27 4.43
N SER A 130 16.12 16.98 5.42
CA SER A 130 16.22 18.45 5.49
C SER A 130 17.70 18.86 5.52
N ALA A 131 18.00 20.10 5.14
CA ALA A 131 19.36 20.61 5.13
C ALA A 131 20.02 20.52 6.53
N GLU A 132 19.24 20.77 7.59
CA GLU A 132 19.68 20.67 8.97
C GLU A 132 20.06 19.24 9.35
N ILE A 133 19.19 18.27 9.01
CA ILE A 133 19.45 16.84 9.27
C ILE A 133 20.64 16.35 8.45
N LYS A 134 20.71 16.69 7.16
CA LYS A 134 21.83 16.36 6.27
C LYS A 134 23.15 16.87 6.88
N ASN A 135 23.22 18.16 7.22
CA ASN A 135 24.42 18.78 7.78
C ASN A 135 24.84 18.13 9.11
N SER A 136 23.88 17.81 9.98
CA SER A 136 24.15 17.11 11.24
C SER A 136 24.76 15.73 11.03
N ILE A 137 24.21 14.94 10.09
CA ILE A 137 24.72 13.61 9.72
C ILE A 137 26.13 13.72 9.13
N GLN A 138 26.33 14.62 8.16
CA GLN A 138 27.64 14.82 7.52
C GLN A 138 28.71 15.26 8.51
N HIS A 139 28.39 16.19 9.42
CA HIS A 139 29.30 16.60 10.48
C HIS A 139 29.63 15.45 11.44
N LYS A 140 28.62 14.64 11.80
CA LYS A 140 28.81 13.48 12.68
C LYS A 140 29.73 12.41 12.09
N PHE A 141 29.64 12.15 10.78
CA PHE A 141 30.39 11.07 10.12
C PHE A 141 31.60 11.54 9.31
N GLY A 142 31.79 12.86 9.13
CA GLY A 142 32.98 13.44 8.50
C GLY A 142 33.05 13.31 6.97
N TYR A 143 31.91 13.14 6.30
CA TYR A 143 31.86 13.09 4.83
C TYR A 143 30.61 13.80 4.28
N GLU A 144 30.70 14.29 3.04
CA GLU A 144 29.58 14.85 2.29
C GLU A 144 28.91 13.77 1.43
N ASP A 145 27.57 13.79 1.35
CA ASP A 145 26.78 12.85 0.57
C ASP A 145 25.64 13.56 -0.16
N GLU A 146 25.84 13.77 -1.46
CA GLU A 146 24.85 14.42 -2.34
C GLU A 146 23.67 13.53 -2.72
N LEU A 147 23.78 12.22 -2.47
CA LEU A 147 22.77 11.21 -2.75
C LEU A 147 22.12 10.65 -1.48
N MET A 148 22.32 11.31 -0.33
CA MET A 148 21.77 10.88 0.96
C MET A 148 20.23 10.78 0.90
N LEU A 149 19.71 9.64 1.36
CA LEU A 149 18.28 9.37 1.50
C LEU A 149 17.97 8.88 2.91
N MET A 150 16.81 9.27 3.42
CA MET A 150 16.24 8.70 4.63
C MET A 150 15.24 7.60 4.28
N ALA A 151 15.23 6.56 5.10
CA ALA A 151 14.23 5.51 5.02
C ALA A 151 13.94 4.96 6.43
N GLU A 152 12.77 4.37 6.61
CA GLU A 152 12.46 3.67 7.85
C GLU A 152 13.34 2.41 8.00
N VAL A 153 13.42 1.88 9.23
CA VAL A 153 14.17 0.64 9.54
C VAL A 153 13.47 -0.57 8.94
N TYR A 154 12.15 -0.64 9.09
CA TYR A 154 11.35 -1.73 8.52
C TYR A 154 11.52 -1.80 7.00
N ARG A 155 11.59 -3.03 6.50
CA ARG A 155 11.67 -3.33 5.07
C ARG A 155 11.12 -4.71 4.82
N LEU A 156 10.36 -4.84 3.76
CA LEU A 156 9.88 -6.11 3.22
C LEU A 156 10.08 -6.09 1.71
N TRP A 157 10.59 -7.19 1.18
CA TRP A 157 10.59 -7.53 -0.23
C TRP A 157 10.17 -8.98 -0.36
N ALA A 158 8.87 -9.20 -0.55
CA ALA A 158 8.32 -10.53 -0.82
C ALA A 158 8.37 -10.79 -2.33
N ILE A 159 8.97 -11.89 -2.76
CA ILE A 159 9.21 -12.26 -4.15
C ILE A 159 8.54 -13.61 -4.38
N GLN A 160 7.65 -13.67 -5.38
CA GLN A 160 7.05 -14.92 -5.80
C GLN A 160 8.11 -15.76 -6.53
N GLY A 161 8.47 -16.92 -5.99
CA GLY A 161 9.53 -17.73 -6.56
C GLY A 161 9.64 -19.13 -5.97
N ASP A 162 10.33 -19.99 -6.71
CA ASP A 162 10.65 -21.37 -6.35
C ASP A 162 12.12 -21.51 -5.91
N GLU A 163 12.61 -22.75 -5.81
CA GLU A 163 13.99 -23.03 -5.42
C GLU A 163 15.03 -22.52 -6.44
N LYS A 164 14.68 -22.43 -7.73
CA LYS A 164 15.55 -21.81 -8.75
C LYS A 164 15.74 -20.33 -8.42
N VAL A 165 14.65 -19.63 -8.10
CA VAL A 165 14.69 -18.22 -7.70
C VAL A 165 15.50 -18.06 -6.41
N ARG A 166 15.26 -18.89 -5.39
CA ARG A 166 15.98 -18.85 -4.11
C ARG A 166 17.49 -19.02 -4.29
N LYS A 167 17.92 -19.97 -5.12
CA LYS A 167 19.34 -20.22 -5.40
C LYS A 167 20.01 -19.05 -6.12
N VAL A 168 19.34 -18.42 -7.09
CA VAL A 168 19.89 -17.25 -7.80
C VAL A 168 19.94 -16.03 -6.86
N LEU A 169 18.92 -15.87 -6.03
CA LEU A 169 18.84 -14.79 -5.04
C LEU A 169 19.41 -15.22 -3.68
N ALA A 170 20.53 -15.96 -3.65
CA ALA A 170 21.13 -16.44 -2.41
C ALA A 170 21.49 -15.31 -1.41
N PHE A 171 21.63 -14.07 -1.90
CA PHE A 171 21.80 -12.88 -1.04
C PHE A 171 20.57 -12.57 -0.17
N ALA A 172 19.40 -13.14 -0.45
CA ALA A 172 18.19 -12.95 0.34
C ALA A 172 18.39 -13.37 1.81
N GLU A 173 19.28 -14.33 2.07
CA GLU A 173 19.62 -14.76 3.43
C GLU A 173 20.31 -13.68 4.27
N ALA A 174 20.82 -12.61 3.64
CA ALA A 174 21.48 -11.51 4.36
C ALA A 174 20.49 -10.58 5.09
N ASP A 175 19.19 -10.63 4.78
CA ASP A 175 18.16 -9.82 5.45
C ASP A 175 16.83 -10.58 5.48
N GLU A 176 16.32 -10.85 6.68
CA GLU A 176 15.01 -11.52 6.90
C GLU A 176 13.82 -10.78 6.27
N GLY A 177 14.00 -9.51 5.90
CA GLY A 177 13.03 -8.73 5.14
C GLY A 177 12.89 -9.17 3.68
N VAL A 178 13.81 -9.97 3.13
CA VAL A 178 13.69 -10.53 1.78
C VAL A 178 13.09 -11.93 1.89
N VAL A 179 11.86 -12.08 1.41
CA VAL A 179 11.11 -13.33 1.50
C VAL A 179 10.87 -13.87 0.10
N ILE A 180 11.20 -15.13 -0.13
CA ILE A 180 10.95 -15.82 -1.41
C ILE A 180 10.00 -16.97 -1.12
N GLU A 181 8.79 -16.90 -1.67
CA GLU A 181 7.73 -17.89 -1.44
C GLU A 181 6.94 -18.15 -2.72
N PRO A 182 6.33 -19.34 -2.89
CA PRO A 182 5.48 -19.63 -4.04
C PRO A 182 4.23 -18.74 -4.12
N ASP A 183 3.73 -18.29 -2.96
CA ASP A 183 2.63 -17.34 -2.84
C ASP A 183 3.03 -16.19 -1.91
N ILE A 184 2.87 -14.96 -2.39
CA ILE A 184 3.17 -13.73 -1.65
C ILE A 184 1.91 -12.91 -1.33
N ASP A 185 0.73 -13.42 -1.70
CA ASP A 185 -0.57 -12.76 -1.48
C ASP A 185 -0.84 -12.59 0.01
N ILE A 186 -0.34 -13.50 0.84
CA ILE A 186 -0.39 -13.37 2.31
C ILE A 186 0.22 -12.04 2.80
N TYR A 187 1.37 -11.62 2.26
CA TYR A 187 2.02 -10.38 2.64
C TYR A 187 1.24 -9.16 2.14
N ARG A 188 0.61 -9.28 0.98
CA ARG A 188 -0.27 -8.25 0.41
C ARG A 188 -1.49 -8.06 1.29
N GLU A 189 -2.16 -9.13 1.67
CA GLU A 189 -3.35 -9.09 2.53
C GLU A 189 -2.99 -8.56 3.92
N LEU A 190 -1.92 -9.04 4.56
CA LEU A 190 -1.45 -8.51 5.85
C LEU A 190 -1.18 -7.00 5.78
N LYS A 191 -0.43 -6.53 4.77
CA LYS A 191 -0.17 -5.09 4.58
C LYS A 191 -1.46 -4.31 4.32
N LEU A 192 -2.31 -4.80 3.41
CA LEU A 192 -3.53 -4.12 2.99
C LEU A 192 -4.55 -4.00 4.12
N ARG A 193 -4.70 -5.04 4.94
CA ARG A 193 -5.67 -5.08 6.04
C ARG A 193 -5.09 -4.49 7.32
N MET A 194 -3.96 -4.99 7.80
CA MET A 194 -3.45 -4.63 9.13
C MET A 194 -2.78 -3.27 9.16
N LEU A 195 -1.98 -2.91 8.15
CA LEU A 195 -1.36 -1.59 8.11
C LEU A 195 -2.32 -0.57 7.51
N ASN A 196 -2.71 -0.80 6.25
CA ASN A 196 -3.49 0.15 5.48
C ASN A 196 -4.93 0.27 6.00
N GLY A 197 -5.56 -0.84 6.40
CA GLY A 197 -6.90 -0.84 6.97
C GLY A 197 -6.97 -0.19 8.35
N THR A 198 -5.98 -0.40 9.22
CA THR A 198 -5.93 0.29 10.53
C THR A 198 -5.76 1.79 10.36
N HIS A 199 -4.86 2.24 9.48
CA HIS A 199 -4.73 3.66 9.14
C HIS A 199 -6.06 4.25 8.66
N THR A 200 -6.74 3.55 7.76
CA THR A 200 -8.02 4.01 7.20
C THR A 200 -9.12 4.08 8.27
N LEU A 201 -9.29 3.08 9.13
CA LEU A 201 -10.31 3.15 10.19
C LEU A 201 -9.95 4.15 11.30
N SER A 202 -8.68 4.49 11.48
CA SER A 202 -8.23 5.40 12.54
C SER A 202 -8.16 6.86 12.11
N CYS A 203 -7.97 7.17 10.83
CA CYS A 203 -7.60 8.52 10.40
C CYS A 203 -8.67 9.58 10.66
N GLY A 204 -9.94 9.28 10.42
CA GLY A 204 -11.04 10.20 10.75
C GLY A 204 -11.09 10.50 12.24
N LEU A 205 -10.97 9.47 13.09
CA LEU A 205 -10.99 9.62 14.54
C LEU A 205 -9.79 10.43 15.04
N ALA A 206 -8.59 10.14 14.50
CA ALA A 206 -7.37 10.82 14.87
C ALA A 206 -7.44 12.33 14.57
N VAL A 207 -7.91 12.70 13.37
CA VAL A 207 -8.13 14.10 13.01
C VAL A 207 -9.16 14.73 13.94
N LEU A 208 -10.32 14.11 14.12
CA LEU A 208 -11.40 14.62 14.98
C LEU A 208 -11.01 14.73 16.46
N ALA A 209 -10.03 13.94 16.91
CA ALA A 209 -9.44 14.03 18.25
C ALA A 209 -8.32 15.07 18.36
N GLY A 210 -7.90 15.69 17.26
CA GLY A 210 -6.91 16.76 17.22
C GLY A 210 -5.46 16.30 17.06
N PHE A 211 -5.21 15.04 16.70
CA PHE A 211 -3.85 14.56 16.42
C PHE A 211 -3.41 14.97 15.01
N GLU A 212 -2.25 15.62 14.89
CA GLU A 212 -1.71 16.03 13.58
C GLU A 212 -1.06 14.84 12.86
N THR A 213 -0.19 14.10 13.56
CA THR A 213 0.59 13.01 12.97
C THR A 213 0.34 11.66 13.63
N VAL A 214 0.69 10.58 12.92
CA VAL A 214 0.59 9.20 13.44
C VAL A 214 1.40 9.05 14.74
N LYS A 215 2.63 9.59 14.81
CA LYS A 215 3.45 9.54 16.04
C LYS A 215 2.80 10.25 17.22
N ASP A 216 2.11 11.37 17.00
CA ASP A 216 1.42 12.11 18.07
C ASP A 216 0.27 11.28 18.63
N ALA A 217 -0.52 10.67 17.75
CA ALA A 217 -1.58 9.74 18.13
C ALA A 217 -1.02 8.52 18.89
N MET A 218 0.11 7.96 18.44
CA MET A 218 0.75 6.82 19.12
C MET A 218 1.40 7.19 20.46
N SER A 219 1.58 8.49 20.74
CA SER A 219 2.09 8.98 22.03
C SER A 219 0.97 9.17 23.07
N ASP A 220 -0.30 9.19 22.63
CA ASP A 220 -1.48 9.17 23.51
C ASP A 220 -1.86 7.73 23.84
N SER A 221 -2.04 7.42 25.13
CA SER A 221 -2.30 6.05 25.58
C SER A 221 -3.59 5.49 24.99
N ASN A 222 -4.67 6.28 24.99
CA ASN A 222 -5.99 5.83 24.58
C ASN A 222 -6.06 5.62 23.06
N MET A 223 -5.43 6.52 22.28
CA MET A 223 -5.36 6.37 20.83
C MET A 223 -4.42 5.22 20.42
N SER A 224 -3.25 5.07 21.08
CA SER A 224 -2.36 3.94 20.83
C SER A 224 -3.04 2.60 21.16
N GLU A 225 -3.81 2.53 22.25
CA GLU A 225 -4.56 1.33 22.62
C GLU A 225 -5.69 1.04 21.65
N PHE A 226 -6.43 2.07 21.21
CA PHE A 226 -7.44 1.96 20.16
C PHE A 226 -6.86 1.35 18.88
N ILE A 227 -5.76 1.91 18.39
CA ILE A 227 -5.08 1.45 17.17
C ILE A 227 -4.61 0.00 17.33
N ALA A 228 -3.99 -0.34 18.47
CA ALA A 228 -3.48 -1.68 18.71
C ALA A 228 -4.62 -2.71 18.77
N SER A 229 -5.68 -2.43 19.53
CA SER A 229 -6.85 -3.30 19.64
C SER A 229 -7.63 -3.44 18.34
N LEU A 230 -7.87 -2.33 17.64
CA LEU A 230 -8.49 -2.36 16.32
C LEU A 230 -7.74 -3.31 15.39
N MET A 231 -6.40 -3.24 15.39
CA MET A 231 -5.56 -4.05 14.52
C MET A 231 -5.50 -5.51 14.95
N LEU A 232 -5.26 -5.78 16.24
CA LEU A 232 -4.93 -7.11 16.75
C LEU A 232 -6.15 -7.92 17.18
N ASP A 233 -7.22 -7.26 17.65
CA ASP A 233 -8.41 -7.93 18.16
C ASP A 233 -9.47 -8.10 17.05
N GLU A 234 -9.65 -7.08 16.21
CA GLU A 234 -10.74 -7.03 15.21
C GLU A 234 -10.27 -7.23 13.78
N ILE A 235 -9.27 -6.47 13.30
CA ILE A 235 -8.81 -6.60 11.91
C ILE A 235 -8.12 -7.94 11.67
N ALA A 236 -7.26 -8.39 12.60
CA ALA A 236 -6.52 -9.64 12.47
C ALA A 236 -7.44 -10.87 12.35
N SER A 237 -8.58 -10.87 13.03
CA SER A 237 -9.57 -11.95 12.98
C SER A 237 -10.48 -11.86 11.76
N GLY A 238 -10.62 -10.69 11.16
CA GLY A 238 -11.40 -10.47 9.93
C GLY A 238 -10.60 -10.54 8.63
N ILE A 239 -9.34 -11.00 8.60
CA ILE A 239 -8.59 -11.04 7.32
C ILE A 239 -9.19 -12.13 6.42
N PRO A 240 -9.66 -11.81 5.19
CA PRO A 240 -10.29 -12.77 4.28
C PRO A 240 -9.24 -13.62 3.53
N TYR A 241 -8.28 -14.19 4.27
CA TYR A 241 -7.19 -15.01 3.76
C TYR A 241 -6.79 -16.03 4.83
N HIS A 242 -6.38 -17.22 4.42
CA HIS A 242 -5.96 -18.26 5.37
C HIS A 242 -4.61 -17.90 5.99
N LEU A 243 -4.56 -17.79 7.32
CA LEU A 243 -3.35 -17.42 8.05
C LEU A 243 -3.00 -18.49 9.08
N GLU A 244 -1.73 -18.87 9.11
CA GLU A 244 -1.20 -19.68 10.20
C GLU A 244 -1.35 -18.94 11.55
N PRO A 245 -1.65 -19.65 12.65
CA PRO A 245 -1.80 -19.04 13.97
C PRO A 245 -0.61 -18.15 14.35
N GLY A 246 -0.91 -16.94 14.83
CA GLY A 246 0.11 -15.97 15.26
C GLY A 246 0.70 -15.09 14.14
N THR A 247 0.50 -15.43 12.86
CA THR A 247 1.03 -14.65 11.72
C THR A 247 0.55 -13.19 11.74
N ALA A 248 -0.76 -12.98 11.86
CA ALA A 248 -1.33 -11.64 11.96
C ALA A 248 -0.82 -10.88 13.19
N SER A 249 -0.74 -11.52 14.35
CA SER A 249 -0.24 -10.89 15.57
C SER A 249 1.22 -10.45 15.45
N ALA A 250 2.08 -11.29 14.87
CA ALA A 250 3.49 -10.98 14.64
C ALA A 250 3.65 -9.80 13.68
N PHE A 251 2.88 -9.79 12.57
CA PHE A 251 2.86 -8.67 11.64
C PHE A 251 2.34 -7.39 12.29
N GLY A 252 1.21 -7.45 12.99
CA GLY A 252 0.59 -6.31 13.65
C GLY A 252 1.48 -5.64 14.69
N LYS A 253 2.24 -6.42 15.48
CA LYS A 253 3.24 -5.86 16.41
C LYS A 253 4.31 -5.04 15.69
N LYS A 254 4.79 -5.49 14.53
CA LYS A 254 5.73 -4.72 13.69
C LYS A 254 5.07 -3.44 13.17
N VAL A 255 3.79 -3.49 12.77
CA VAL A 255 3.07 -2.29 12.30
C VAL A 255 2.89 -1.26 13.43
N VAL A 256 2.48 -1.69 14.62
CA VAL A 256 2.34 -0.81 15.79
C VAL A 256 3.66 -0.12 16.12
N ASP A 257 4.78 -0.84 16.06
CA ASP A 257 6.12 -0.26 16.23
C ASP A 257 6.45 0.77 15.15
N ARG A 258 6.15 0.48 13.87
CA ARG A 258 6.33 1.42 12.76
C ARG A 258 5.54 2.72 12.94
N PHE A 259 4.32 2.64 13.45
CA PHE A 259 3.49 3.83 13.71
C PHE A 259 4.09 4.74 14.79
N ARG A 260 4.95 4.21 15.67
CA ARG A 260 5.68 4.98 16.70
C ARG A 260 6.97 5.62 16.20
N ASN A 261 7.35 5.44 14.93
CA ASN A 261 8.62 5.92 14.42
C ASN A 261 8.73 7.47 14.54
N PRO A 262 9.65 8.00 15.38
CA PRO A 262 9.71 9.43 15.65
C PRO A 262 10.26 10.24 14.46
N ALA A 263 10.94 9.57 13.52
CA ALA A 263 11.59 10.20 12.37
C ALA A 263 10.64 10.41 11.17
N ILE A 264 9.39 9.91 11.22
CA ILE A 264 8.42 10.02 10.13
C ILE A 264 7.28 10.94 10.53
N GLU A 265 7.08 12.02 9.77
CA GLU A 265 5.94 12.93 9.93
C GLU A 265 4.80 12.54 9.00
N HIS A 266 4.11 11.44 9.33
CA HIS A 266 2.95 11.00 8.58
C HIS A 266 1.68 11.69 9.10
N LYS A 267 1.14 12.65 8.34
CA LYS A 267 -0.04 13.43 8.75
C LYS A 267 -1.33 12.65 8.57
N TRP A 268 -2.20 12.65 9.57
CA TRP A 268 -3.50 11.97 9.48
C TRP A 268 -4.39 12.51 8.37
N ILE A 269 -4.36 13.83 8.14
CA ILE A 269 -5.11 14.46 7.05
C ILE A 269 -4.65 13.99 5.65
N SER A 270 -3.40 13.55 5.50
CA SER A 270 -2.93 12.97 4.23
C SER A 270 -3.48 11.56 4.05
N ILE A 271 -3.70 10.82 5.14
CA ILE A 271 -4.24 9.46 5.12
C ILE A 271 -5.73 9.47 4.71
N THR A 272 -6.49 10.52 5.06
CA THR A 272 -7.91 10.69 4.71
C THR A 272 -8.17 10.97 3.23
N MET A 273 -7.15 11.20 2.40
CA MET A 273 -7.34 11.35 0.95
C MET A 273 -7.95 10.07 0.36
N GLN A 274 -9.01 10.17 -0.46
CA GLN A 274 -9.73 9.02 -1.02
C GLN A 274 -10.20 8.04 0.07
N TYR A 275 -10.72 8.58 1.17
CA TYR A 275 -11.18 7.83 2.35
C TYR A 275 -12.20 6.74 1.97
N THR A 276 -13.21 7.08 1.19
CA THR A 276 -14.32 6.18 0.85
C THR A 276 -13.84 4.95 0.06
N SER A 277 -13.02 5.17 -0.97
CA SER A 277 -12.47 4.06 -1.77
C SER A 277 -11.50 3.18 -0.95
N LYS A 278 -10.73 3.79 -0.03
CA LYS A 278 -9.89 3.06 0.92
C LYS A 278 -10.72 2.23 1.90
N MET A 279 -11.79 2.77 2.48
CA MET A 279 -12.70 2.04 3.37
C MET A 279 -13.31 0.83 2.67
N LYS A 280 -13.84 1.03 1.45
CA LYS A 280 -14.39 -0.03 0.60
C LYS A 280 -13.35 -1.12 0.33
N MET A 281 -12.18 -0.75 -0.16
CA MET A 281 -11.16 -1.71 -0.60
C MET A 281 -10.53 -2.46 0.58
N ARG A 282 -10.28 -1.78 1.71
CA ARG A 282 -9.45 -2.28 2.81
C ARG A 282 -10.27 -2.88 3.94
N ASN A 283 -11.38 -2.25 4.32
CA ASN A 283 -12.08 -2.52 5.58
C ASN A 283 -13.42 -3.25 5.41
N VAL A 284 -14.14 -3.04 4.31
CA VAL A 284 -15.41 -3.76 4.06
C VAL A 284 -15.21 -5.28 4.00
N PRO A 285 -14.23 -5.84 3.28
CA PRO A 285 -13.97 -7.29 3.31
C PRO A 285 -13.63 -7.81 4.70
N VAL A 286 -12.95 -6.98 5.52
CA VAL A 286 -12.59 -7.35 6.89
C VAL A 286 -13.81 -7.44 7.79
N LEU A 287 -14.69 -6.45 7.68
CA LEU A 287 -15.96 -6.42 8.41
C LEU A 287 -16.85 -7.62 8.03
N SER A 288 -16.98 -7.91 6.73
CA SER A 288 -17.77 -9.05 6.26
C SER A 288 -17.23 -10.36 6.82
N LYS A 289 -15.91 -10.59 6.73
CA LYS A 289 -15.28 -11.80 7.25
C LYS A 289 -15.40 -11.92 8.77
N TYR A 290 -15.23 -10.81 9.51
CA TYR A 290 -15.43 -10.80 10.96
C TYR A 290 -16.84 -11.26 11.34
N TYR A 291 -17.87 -10.81 10.60
CA TYR A 291 -19.26 -11.23 10.83
C TYR A 291 -19.53 -12.69 10.49
N GLU A 292 -18.88 -13.26 9.47
CA GLU A 292 -18.96 -14.70 9.20
C GLU A 292 -18.51 -15.53 10.39
N ASP A 293 -17.48 -15.07 11.11
CA ASP A 293 -16.86 -15.83 12.19
C ASP A 293 -17.47 -15.54 13.58
N HIS A 294 -17.98 -14.33 13.81
CA HIS A 294 -18.41 -13.88 15.15
C HIS A 294 -19.89 -13.45 15.23
N ASN A 295 -20.53 -13.13 14.11
CA ASN A 295 -21.90 -12.64 14.00
C ASN A 295 -22.28 -11.53 15.01
N THR A 296 -21.32 -10.66 15.35
CA THR A 296 -21.47 -9.55 16.30
C THR A 296 -20.72 -8.31 15.81
N PRO A 297 -21.15 -7.09 16.17
CA PRO A 297 -20.51 -5.87 15.70
C PRO A 297 -19.12 -5.66 16.32
N PRO A 298 -18.04 -5.60 15.52
CA PRO A 298 -16.71 -5.19 15.99
C PRO A 298 -16.72 -3.70 16.37
N GLN A 299 -16.54 -3.40 17.65
CA GLN A 299 -16.78 -2.07 18.21
C GLN A 299 -15.76 -1.02 17.75
N SER A 300 -14.50 -1.40 17.60
CA SER A 300 -13.44 -0.49 17.15
C SER A 300 -13.60 -0.15 15.67
N ILE A 301 -13.97 -1.13 14.83
CA ILE A 301 -14.36 -0.92 13.44
C ILE A 301 -15.60 -0.02 13.36
N ALA A 302 -16.63 -0.26 14.19
CA ALA A 302 -17.83 0.57 14.23
C ALA A 302 -17.52 2.04 14.58
N LEU A 303 -16.63 2.28 15.54
CA LEU A 303 -16.13 3.63 15.87
C LEU A 303 -15.37 4.26 14.69
N GLY A 304 -14.55 3.48 13.97
CA GLY A 304 -13.88 3.94 12.75
C GLY A 304 -14.85 4.36 11.64
N PHE A 305 -15.92 3.59 11.42
CA PHE A 305 -17.00 3.96 10.50
C PHE A 305 -17.75 5.22 10.95
N ALA A 306 -18.04 5.35 12.25
CA ALA A 306 -18.67 6.54 12.80
C ALA A 306 -17.81 7.80 12.59
N ALA A 307 -16.50 7.67 12.82
CA ALA A 307 -15.55 8.74 12.59
C ALA A 307 -15.41 9.09 11.10
N PHE A 308 -15.45 8.11 10.20
CA PHE A 308 -15.55 8.35 8.75
C PHE A 308 -16.80 9.17 8.42
N VAL A 309 -17.99 8.74 8.87
CA VAL A 309 -19.26 9.42 8.59
C VAL A 309 -19.23 10.87 9.07
N LEU A 310 -18.70 11.13 10.27
CA LEU A 310 -18.58 12.48 10.82
C LEU A 310 -17.52 13.31 10.08
N PHE A 311 -16.34 12.75 9.81
CA PHE A 311 -15.26 13.43 9.11
C PHE A 311 -15.72 13.93 7.73
N MET A 312 -16.51 13.12 7.03
CA MET A 312 -17.06 13.40 5.70
C MET A 312 -18.21 14.42 5.70
N LYS A 313 -18.67 14.90 6.88
CA LYS A 313 -19.69 15.94 6.98
C LYS A 313 -19.10 17.30 6.57
N ALA A 314 -19.51 17.81 5.42
CA ALA A 314 -19.10 19.14 4.99
C ALA A 314 -19.79 20.25 5.81
N SER A 315 -19.01 21.18 6.34
CA SER A 315 -19.47 22.43 6.96
C SER A 315 -19.38 23.61 5.99
N LYS A 316 -18.46 23.54 5.01
CA LYS A 316 -18.25 24.58 3.99
C LYS A 316 -18.02 23.95 2.61
N LYS A 317 -18.49 24.64 1.58
CA LYS A 317 -18.30 24.30 0.16
C LYS A 317 -17.75 25.52 -0.57
N GLU A 318 -16.67 25.35 -1.30
CA GLU A 318 -16.03 26.45 -2.03
C GLU A 318 -15.33 25.94 -3.30
N GLY A 319 -15.69 26.47 -4.46
CA GLY A 319 -15.07 26.11 -5.74
C GLY A 319 -15.15 24.61 -6.07
N GLY A 320 -16.26 23.95 -5.74
CA GLY A 320 -16.43 22.50 -5.93
C GLY A 320 -15.68 21.62 -4.93
N LYS A 321 -15.02 22.21 -3.93
CA LYS A 321 -14.33 21.50 -2.85
C LYS A 321 -15.18 21.49 -1.58
N PHE A 322 -15.03 20.43 -0.80
CA PHE A 322 -15.74 20.21 0.46
C PHE A 322 -14.77 20.33 1.62
N PHE A 323 -15.23 20.95 2.70
CA PHE A 323 -14.45 21.15 3.92
C PHE A 323 -15.29 20.77 5.11
N GLY A 324 -14.71 19.99 6.02
CA GLY A 324 -15.23 19.83 7.38
C GLY A 324 -14.61 20.89 8.30
N GLU A 325 -15.00 20.88 9.57
CA GLU A 325 -14.49 21.82 10.56
C GLU A 325 -14.15 21.11 11.87
N LEU A 326 -13.01 21.47 12.44
CA LEU A 326 -12.59 21.05 13.77
C LEU A 326 -12.05 22.26 14.53
N ASN A 327 -12.60 22.55 15.72
CA ASN A 327 -12.17 23.67 16.56
C ASN A 327 -12.13 25.01 15.79
N ASN A 328 -13.17 25.30 15.00
CA ASN A 328 -13.27 26.47 14.11
C ASN A 328 -12.19 26.55 13.01
N LYS A 329 -11.45 25.47 12.74
CA LYS A 329 -10.49 25.37 11.65
C LYS A 329 -11.03 24.44 10.57
N PRO A 330 -11.12 24.89 9.31
CA PRO A 330 -11.55 24.02 8.23
C PRO A 330 -10.46 23.00 7.90
N TYR A 331 -10.87 21.78 7.54
CA TYR A 331 -9.99 20.77 6.96
C TYR A 331 -10.56 20.29 5.62
N PRO A 332 -9.71 19.95 4.64
CA PRO A 332 -10.18 19.54 3.33
C PRO A 332 -10.73 18.10 3.36
N ILE A 333 -11.85 17.88 2.68
CA ILE A 333 -12.38 16.54 2.40
C ILE A 333 -11.99 16.20 0.95
N GLN A 334 -10.88 15.47 0.80
CA GLN A 334 -10.32 15.10 -0.49
C GLN A 334 -10.79 13.70 -0.90
N ASP A 335 -12.03 13.60 -1.35
CA ASP A 335 -12.66 12.33 -1.67
C ASP A 335 -13.62 12.48 -2.86
N ASP A 336 -13.60 11.53 -3.79
CA ASP A 336 -14.45 11.58 -4.98
C ASP A 336 -15.94 11.45 -4.63
N GLN A 337 -16.28 10.86 -3.46
CA GLN A 337 -17.63 10.71 -2.95
C GLN A 337 -18.06 11.84 -2.00
N ALA A 338 -17.25 12.89 -1.83
CA ALA A 338 -17.56 13.99 -0.91
C ALA A 338 -18.90 14.67 -1.21
N GLY A 339 -19.22 14.88 -2.50
CA GLY A 339 -20.50 15.47 -2.90
C GLY A 339 -21.70 14.59 -2.57
N HIS A 340 -21.59 13.30 -2.88
CA HIS A 340 -22.64 12.31 -2.58
C HIS A 340 -22.89 12.19 -1.07
N LEU A 341 -21.83 12.11 -0.27
CA LEU A 341 -21.93 12.05 1.20
C LEU A 341 -22.50 13.33 1.81
N ASP A 342 -22.18 14.50 1.25
CA ASP A 342 -22.81 15.76 1.65
C ASP A 342 -24.31 15.77 1.35
N GLU A 343 -24.76 15.28 0.19
CA GLU A 343 -26.18 15.14 -0.14
C GLU A 343 -26.91 14.21 0.85
N LEU A 344 -26.30 13.08 1.22
CA LEU A 344 -26.84 12.17 2.24
C LEU A 344 -26.97 12.88 3.60
N TRP A 345 -25.96 13.66 3.99
CA TRP A 345 -26.00 14.45 5.23
C TRP A 345 -27.12 15.49 5.24
N GLN A 346 -27.32 16.23 4.14
CA GLN A 346 -28.41 17.22 4.02
C GLN A 346 -29.78 16.56 4.09
N LYS A 347 -29.94 15.38 3.48
CA LYS A 347 -31.23 14.67 3.40
C LYS A 347 -31.61 14.00 4.71
N HIS A 348 -30.67 13.34 5.38
CA HIS A 348 -30.97 12.43 6.50
C HIS A 348 -30.59 13.00 7.88
N GLY A 349 -29.68 13.98 7.93
CA GLY A 349 -29.19 14.55 9.19
C GLY A 349 -28.54 13.51 10.12
N SER A 350 -28.21 13.92 11.35
CA SER A 350 -27.49 13.06 12.29
C SER A 350 -28.26 11.81 12.76
N LYS A 351 -29.59 11.80 12.62
CA LYS A 351 -30.44 10.67 13.04
C LYS A 351 -30.55 9.57 11.99
N GLY A 352 -30.41 9.90 10.70
CA GLY A 352 -30.61 8.94 9.60
C GLY A 352 -29.36 8.68 8.77
N ILE A 353 -28.29 9.47 8.94
CA ILE A 353 -27.10 9.39 8.09
C ILE A 353 -26.42 8.03 8.13
N VAL A 354 -26.33 7.39 9.30
CA VAL A 354 -25.63 6.10 9.43
C VAL A 354 -26.32 5.04 8.59
N GLU A 355 -27.63 4.90 8.73
CA GLU A 355 -28.39 3.94 7.93
C GLU A 355 -28.27 4.26 6.43
N ALA A 356 -28.38 5.53 6.06
CA ALA A 356 -28.28 5.97 4.68
C ALA A 356 -26.92 5.67 4.05
N VAL A 357 -25.83 5.86 4.80
CA VAL A 357 -24.47 5.55 4.34
C VAL A 357 -24.23 4.04 4.29
N LEU A 358 -24.64 3.28 5.31
CA LEU A 358 -24.37 1.84 5.38
C LEU A 358 -25.16 1.04 4.33
N GLN A 359 -26.38 1.44 3.98
CA GLN A 359 -27.18 0.80 2.93
C GLN A 359 -26.69 1.10 1.50
N ASP A 360 -25.77 2.07 1.34
CA ASP A 360 -25.38 2.56 0.03
C ASP A 360 -24.42 1.60 -0.69
N THR A 361 -24.97 0.86 -1.64
CA THR A 361 -24.22 -0.12 -2.42
C THR A 361 -23.28 0.51 -3.45
N LEU A 362 -23.44 1.80 -3.80
CA LEU A 362 -22.47 2.51 -4.64
C LEU A 362 -21.18 2.72 -3.85
N LEU A 363 -21.31 3.10 -2.58
CA LEU A 363 -20.16 3.26 -1.67
C LEU A 363 -19.47 1.93 -1.41
N TRP A 364 -20.21 0.91 -0.96
CA TRP A 364 -19.59 -0.30 -0.39
C TRP A 364 -19.56 -1.50 -1.32
N GLY A 365 -20.35 -1.50 -2.40
CA GLY A 365 -20.59 -2.68 -3.23
C GLY A 365 -21.50 -3.72 -2.57
N THR A 366 -21.95 -3.46 -1.34
CA THR A 366 -22.88 -4.29 -0.56
C THR A 366 -23.67 -3.40 0.39
N ASP A 367 -24.74 -3.93 0.96
CA ASP A 367 -25.55 -3.25 1.99
C ASP A 367 -25.04 -3.67 3.37
N LEU A 368 -24.35 -2.77 4.06
CA LEU A 368 -23.76 -3.02 5.38
C LEU A 368 -24.78 -2.90 6.51
N SER A 369 -25.95 -2.29 6.31
CA SER A 369 -26.96 -2.18 7.37
C SER A 369 -27.64 -3.52 7.66
N LYS A 370 -27.52 -4.48 6.74
CA LYS A 370 -27.92 -5.88 6.93
C LYS A 370 -27.08 -6.64 7.95
N LEU A 371 -25.91 -6.12 8.35
CA LEU A 371 -25.07 -6.74 9.38
C LEU A 371 -25.72 -6.52 10.76
N PRO A 372 -26.12 -7.59 11.48
CA PRO A 372 -26.89 -7.46 12.71
C PRO A 372 -26.20 -6.57 13.75
N GLY A 373 -26.92 -5.52 14.20
CA GLY A 373 -26.45 -4.58 15.22
C GLY A 373 -25.38 -3.58 14.75
N PHE A 374 -24.89 -3.65 13.52
CA PHE A 374 -23.81 -2.78 13.05
C PHE A 374 -24.25 -1.31 12.95
N SER A 375 -25.39 -1.04 12.29
CA SER A 375 -25.94 0.32 12.21
C SER A 375 -26.14 0.97 13.58
N VAL A 376 -26.58 0.18 14.56
CA VAL A 376 -26.78 0.67 15.94
C VAL A 376 -25.44 1.05 16.56
N ALA A 377 -24.44 0.14 16.50
CA ALA A 377 -23.11 0.42 17.05
C ALA A 377 -22.46 1.64 16.40
N VAL A 378 -22.52 1.76 15.07
CA VAL A 378 -21.97 2.93 14.35
C VAL A 378 -22.72 4.21 14.74
N ASN A 379 -24.04 4.17 14.88
CA ASN A 379 -24.82 5.33 15.30
C ASN A 379 -24.51 5.77 16.73
N ASP A 380 -24.37 4.85 17.67
CA ASP A 380 -24.04 5.17 19.06
C ASP A 380 -22.69 5.89 19.15
N HIS A 381 -21.68 5.37 18.44
CA HIS A 381 -20.37 6.01 18.33
C HIS A 381 -20.45 7.37 17.62
N LEU A 382 -21.27 7.50 16.57
CA LEU A 382 -21.47 8.79 15.88
C LEU A 382 -22.08 9.83 16.82
N GLN A 383 -23.10 9.47 17.60
CA GLN A 383 -23.69 10.39 18.57
C GLN A 383 -22.69 10.79 19.66
N ALA A 384 -21.86 9.86 20.13
CA ALA A 384 -20.80 10.18 21.08
C ALA A 384 -19.80 11.20 20.48
N LEU A 385 -19.36 10.99 19.24
CA LEU A 385 -18.47 11.91 18.54
C LEU A 385 -19.09 13.29 18.32
N ILE A 386 -20.37 13.38 17.94
CA ILE A 386 -21.08 14.65 17.75
C ILE A 386 -21.22 15.41 19.07
N ASN A 387 -21.61 14.72 20.15
CA ASN A 387 -21.96 15.36 21.41
C ASN A 387 -20.76 15.72 22.28
N LYS A 388 -19.65 14.97 22.17
CA LYS A 388 -18.47 15.10 23.03
C LYS A 388 -17.20 15.52 22.28
N GLY A 389 -17.19 15.42 20.95
CA GLY A 389 -15.98 15.57 20.15
C GLY A 389 -15.08 14.33 20.19
N GLY A 390 -14.12 14.28 19.27
CA GLY A 390 -13.32 13.08 19.00
C GLY A 390 -12.53 12.56 20.20
N LYS A 391 -11.83 13.45 20.92
CA LYS A 391 -10.95 13.05 22.03
C LYS A 391 -11.73 12.46 23.21
N GLN A 392 -12.81 13.11 23.62
CA GLN A 392 -13.63 12.65 24.76
C GLN A 392 -14.41 11.37 24.42
N ALA A 393 -14.86 11.22 23.17
CA ALA A 393 -15.50 9.99 22.70
C ALA A 393 -14.50 8.80 22.71
N LEU A 394 -13.26 9.02 22.25
CA LEU A 394 -12.18 8.03 22.31
C LEU A 394 -11.86 7.63 23.77
N ASP A 395 -11.72 8.60 24.66
CA ASP A 395 -11.39 8.32 26.07
C ASP A 395 -12.51 7.50 26.75
N GLN A 396 -13.78 7.83 26.46
CA GLN A 396 -14.91 7.05 26.95
C GLN A 396 -14.96 5.64 26.34
N PHE A 397 -14.67 5.51 25.05
CA PHE A 397 -14.61 4.21 24.38
C PHE A 397 -13.64 3.27 25.08
N GLN A 398 -12.43 3.76 25.41
CA GLN A 398 -11.43 2.96 26.12
C GLN A 398 -11.87 2.61 27.55
N GLN A 399 -12.44 3.57 28.28
CA GLN A 399 -12.97 3.31 29.63
C GLN A 399 -14.04 2.22 29.62
N ASN A 400 -14.96 2.23 28.65
CA ASN A 400 -16.00 1.21 28.53
C ASN A 400 -15.41 -0.16 28.21
N LYS A 401 -14.34 -0.22 27.41
CA LYS A 401 -13.66 -1.48 27.06
C LYS A 401 -12.97 -2.13 28.26
N VAL A 402 -12.41 -1.33 29.18
CA VAL A 402 -11.80 -1.84 30.42
C VAL A 402 -12.85 -2.41 31.39
N LEU A 403 -14.10 -1.95 31.31
CA LEU A 403 -15.19 -2.36 32.20
C LEU A 403 -16.00 -3.57 31.70
N ALA A 404 -15.91 -3.88 30.41
CA ALA A 404 -16.58 -5.01 29.75
C ALA A 404 -15.71 -6.26 29.81
#